data_AF-A0A9D2MXI7-F1
#
_entry.id   AF-A0A9D2MXI7-F1
#
_cell.length_a   1.000
_cell.length_b   1.000
_cell.length_c   1.000
_cell.angle_alpha   90.00
_cell.angle_beta   90.00
_cell.angle_gamma   90.00
#
_symmetry.space_group_name_H-M   'P 1'
#
loop_
_entity.id
_entity.type
_entity.pdbx_description
1 polymer ?
#
loop_
_entity_poly.entity_id
_entity_poly.type
_entity_poly.pdbx_seq_one_letter_code
_entity_poly.pdbx_strand_id
1 'polypeptide(L)'
;MIKTLGSSPLFLAAAILYTASVVLGLFSSLGSSALFTELYYYGANYGLDPDIFYPLMDALESGSVVTVVVEAIPSLLMAAAMWMFYATCRSTKSGNISTAGLTVCKVLSYITVVGICLLALLLVACFVILLIAAAAGGVTTASYYDGYGYDYGYGAAASATAVIVLVAVVLVVAVALLVLLLVYQLAVIRTINRVKASALTGTPDNRVPRFLTGMLFVLGVLGGLGGLASLFTSPVSGLAALASAACMILLALCLGRYRNLMTMLLFPPVQPVYPGGPVPPYQGTPPQQPGGPYNGGTPQ
;
A
#
# COMPACT_ATOMS: atom_id res chain seq x y z
N MET A 1 22.94 11.55 7.86
CA MET A 1 22.00 11.60 6.72
C MET A 1 20.67 10.88 6.96
N ILE A 2 20.64 9.60 7.37
CA ILE A 2 19.36 8.92 7.65
C ILE A 2 18.64 9.56 8.85
N LYS A 3 19.36 9.93 9.92
CA LYS A 3 18.80 10.68 11.06
C LYS A 3 18.22 12.03 10.66
N THR A 4 18.95 12.81 9.85
CA THR A 4 18.49 14.11 9.35
C THR A 4 17.25 14.00 8.46
N LEU A 5 17.11 12.91 7.72
CA LEU A 5 15.90 12.66 6.92
C LEU A 5 14.71 12.23 7.79
N GLY A 6 14.94 11.34 8.75
CA GLY A 6 13.92 10.87 9.69
C GLY A 6 13.48 11.92 10.72
N SER A 7 14.31 12.92 11.03
CA SER A 7 13.93 14.08 11.86
C SER A 7 13.44 15.29 11.05
N SER A 8 13.31 15.14 9.73
CA SER A 8 12.90 16.25 8.85
C SER A 8 11.45 16.69 9.10
N PRO A 9 11.11 17.98 8.85
CA PRO A 9 9.75 18.49 9.02
C PRO A 9 8.74 17.79 8.10
N LEU A 10 9.18 17.27 6.95
CA LEU A 10 8.31 16.48 6.05
C LEU A 10 7.88 15.15 6.66
N PHE A 11 8.81 14.46 7.34
CA PHE A 11 8.48 13.20 8.02
C PHE A 11 7.59 13.44 9.24
N LEU A 12 7.83 14.53 9.98
CA LEU A 12 6.96 14.94 11.08
C LEU A 12 5.53 15.23 10.61
N ALA A 13 5.38 16.00 9.53
CA ALA A 13 4.06 16.30 8.95
C ALA A 13 3.34 15.02 8.49
N ALA A 14 4.07 14.08 7.86
CA ALA A 14 3.51 12.78 7.48
C ALA A 14 3.03 11.98 8.70
N ALA A 15 3.79 11.93 9.80
CA ALA A 15 3.40 11.24 11.02
C ALA A 15 2.14 11.84 11.66
N ILE A 16 2.05 13.18 11.71
CA ILE A 16 0.87 13.89 12.24
C ILE A 16 -0.37 13.60 11.38
N LEU A 17 -0.24 13.74 10.05
CA LEU A 17 -1.34 13.48 9.12
C LEU A 17 -1.79 12.03 9.14
N TYR A 18 -0.87 11.08 9.27
CA TYR A 18 -1.22 9.68 9.44
C TYR A 18 -2.04 9.46 10.73
N THR A 19 -1.58 9.99 11.86
CA THR A 19 -2.35 9.87 13.12
C THR A 19 -3.72 10.53 13.03
N ALA A 20 -3.82 11.71 12.40
CA ALA A 20 -5.09 12.38 12.18
C ALA A 20 -6.03 11.52 11.31
N SER A 21 -5.50 10.90 10.24
CA SER A 21 -6.29 10.03 9.37
C SER A 21 -6.84 8.80 10.11
N VAL A 22 -6.04 8.18 10.99
CA VAL A 22 -6.48 7.03 11.80
C VAL A 22 -7.56 7.43 12.78
N VAL A 23 -7.36 8.52 13.53
CA VAL A 23 -8.34 9.00 14.52
C VAL A 23 -9.66 9.40 13.84
N LEU A 24 -9.61 10.16 12.75
CA LEU A 24 -10.80 10.55 12.00
C LEU A 24 -11.49 9.34 11.36
N GLY A 25 -10.71 8.36 10.88
CA GLY A 25 -11.25 7.09 10.38
C GLY A 25 -12.06 6.34 11.44
N LEU A 26 -11.54 6.27 12.67
CA LEU A 26 -12.24 5.64 13.80
C LEU A 26 -13.53 6.37 14.18
N PHE A 27 -13.52 7.71 14.18
CA PHE A 27 -14.74 8.48 14.40
C PHE A 27 -15.77 8.28 13.29
N SER A 28 -15.30 8.13 12.04
CA SER A 28 -16.19 7.87 10.91
C SER A 28 -16.83 6.49 10.97
N SER A 29 -16.08 5.45 11.38
CA SER A 29 -16.60 4.07 11.45
C SER A 29 -17.62 3.87 12.57
N LEU A 30 -17.55 4.66 13.64
CA LEU A 30 -18.55 4.65 14.70
C LEU A 30 -19.89 5.28 14.28
N GLY A 31 -19.93 6.03 13.17
CA GLY A 31 -21.11 6.71 12.66
C GLY A 31 -21.74 6.09 11.41
N SER A 32 -21.18 5.01 10.87
CA SER A 32 -21.59 4.44 9.57
C SER A 32 -22.64 3.33 9.69
N SER A 33 -23.91 3.71 9.85
CA SER A 33 -25.08 2.80 9.71
C SER A 33 -25.68 2.80 8.30
N ALA A 34 -25.38 3.81 7.47
CA ALA A 34 -26.12 4.09 6.24
C ALA A 34 -25.86 3.11 5.06
N LEU A 35 -24.69 2.48 4.98
CA LEU A 35 -24.37 1.56 3.86
C LEU A 35 -25.10 0.22 3.97
N PHE A 36 -25.38 -0.24 5.18
CA PHE A 36 -26.13 -1.48 5.41
C PHE A 36 -27.59 -1.33 5.02
N THR A 37 -28.18 -0.14 5.18
CA THR A 37 -29.54 0.16 4.75
C THR A 37 -29.70 0.11 3.23
N GLU A 38 -28.71 0.61 2.47
CA GLU A 38 -28.72 0.55 1.00
C GLU A 38 -28.51 -0.87 0.47
N LEU A 39 -27.58 -1.62 1.06
CA LEU A 39 -27.41 -3.06 0.75
C LEU A 39 -28.65 -3.87 1.09
N TYR A 40 -29.31 -3.54 2.21
CA TYR A 40 -30.57 -4.12 2.61
C TYR A 40 -31.69 -3.84 1.59
N TYR A 41 -31.82 -2.58 1.16
CA TYR A 41 -32.81 -2.18 0.16
C TYR A 41 -32.55 -2.85 -1.19
N TYR A 42 -31.30 -2.97 -1.61
CA TYR A 42 -30.93 -3.65 -2.84
C TYR A 42 -31.17 -5.16 -2.77
N GLY A 43 -30.81 -5.82 -1.66
CA GLY A 43 -31.02 -7.25 -1.46
C GLY A 43 -32.50 -7.64 -1.41
N ALA A 44 -33.33 -6.81 -0.78
CA ALA A 44 -34.78 -7.01 -0.74
C ALA A 44 -35.44 -6.87 -2.12
N ASN A 45 -34.95 -5.97 -2.99
CA ASN A 45 -35.49 -5.78 -4.34
C ASN A 45 -35.08 -6.90 -5.32
N TYR A 46 -33.99 -7.62 -5.06
CA TYR A 46 -33.53 -8.72 -5.91
C TYR A 46 -34.09 -10.10 -5.53
N GLY A 47 -35.03 -10.15 -4.57
CA GLY A 47 -35.71 -11.38 -4.18
C GLY A 47 -34.82 -12.39 -3.44
N LEU A 48 -33.76 -11.91 -2.76
CA LEU A 48 -32.99 -12.76 -1.86
C LEU A 48 -33.88 -13.24 -0.70
N ASP A 49 -33.79 -14.53 -0.38
CA ASP A 49 -34.65 -15.17 0.62
C ASP A 49 -34.49 -14.46 1.99
N PRO A 50 -35.55 -13.85 2.54
CA PRO A 50 -35.48 -13.02 3.74
C PRO A 50 -34.92 -13.76 4.95
N ASP A 51 -35.17 -15.07 5.04
CA ASP A 51 -34.78 -15.93 6.17
C ASP A 51 -33.27 -16.16 6.27
N ILE A 52 -32.52 -15.96 5.19
CA ILE A 52 -31.04 -16.06 5.16
C ILE A 52 -30.41 -14.66 5.18
N PHE A 53 -31.04 -13.71 4.48
CA PHE A 53 -30.51 -12.36 4.32
C PHE A 53 -30.60 -11.54 5.61
N TYR A 54 -31.66 -11.71 6.41
CA TYR A 54 -31.89 -10.89 7.60
C TYR A 54 -30.94 -11.26 8.74
N PRO A 55 -30.72 -12.56 9.06
CA PRO A 55 -29.72 -12.95 10.05
C PRO A 55 -28.29 -12.60 9.64
N LEU A 56 -27.99 -12.64 8.33
CA LEU A 56 -26.68 -12.24 7.80
C LEU A 56 -26.44 -10.73 7.98
N MET A 57 -27.43 -9.89 7.67
CA MET A 57 -27.32 -8.44 7.85
C MET A 57 -27.27 -8.05 9.33
N ASP A 58 -28.05 -8.72 10.18
CA ASP A 58 -28.03 -8.51 11.63
C ASP A 58 -26.69 -8.97 12.26
N ALA A 59 -26.09 -10.06 11.76
CA ALA A 59 -24.75 -10.49 12.16
C ALA A 59 -23.64 -9.50 11.70
N LEU A 60 -23.83 -8.86 10.54
CA LEU A 60 -22.92 -7.83 10.04
C LEU A 60 -23.04 -6.52 10.83
N GLU A 61 -24.24 -6.14 11.25
CA GLU A 61 -24.50 -4.93 12.03
C GLU A 61 -24.03 -5.08 13.49
N SER A 62 -24.35 -6.22 14.12
CA SER A 62 -23.98 -6.53 15.51
C SER A 62 -22.47 -6.76 15.71
N GLY A 63 -21.73 -7.09 14.66
CA GLY A 63 -20.27 -7.21 14.69
C GLY A 63 -19.50 -5.88 14.64
N SER A 64 -20.16 -4.74 14.33
CA SER A 64 -19.47 -3.53 13.87
C SER A 64 -18.53 -2.88 14.89
N VAL A 65 -18.90 -2.79 16.19
CA VAL A 65 -18.05 -2.08 17.16
C VAL A 65 -16.79 -2.88 17.51
N VAL A 66 -16.92 -4.21 17.70
CA VAL A 66 -15.79 -5.07 18.05
C VAL A 66 -14.83 -5.21 16.86
N THR A 67 -15.36 -5.32 15.63
CA THR A 67 -14.55 -5.38 14.41
C THR A 67 -13.79 -4.07 14.18
N VAL A 68 -14.43 -2.91 14.36
CA VAL A 68 -13.78 -1.60 14.24
C VAL A 68 -12.58 -1.46 15.19
N VAL A 69 -12.71 -1.92 16.44
CA VAL A 69 -11.60 -1.86 17.41
C VAL A 69 -10.46 -2.79 17.01
N VAL A 70 -10.75 -3.99 16.53
CA VAL A 70 -9.72 -4.95 16.11
C VAL A 70 -9.01 -4.47 14.84
N GLU A 71 -9.73 -3.86 13.89
CA GLU A 71 -9.17 -3.25 12.68
C GLU A 71 -8.37 -1.98 12.94
N ALA A 72 -8.64 -1.29 14.05
CA ALA A 72 -7.86 -0.14 14.49
C ALA A 72 -6.44 -0.52 14.95
N ILE A 73 -6.24 -1.75 15.44
CA ILE A 73 -4.97 -2.16 16.07
C ILE A 73 -3.78 -2.03 15.10
N PRO A 74 -3.83 -2.57 13.86
CA PRO A 74 -2.71 -2.43 12.92
C PRO A 74 -2.42 -0.98 12.53
N SER A 75 -3.44 -0.14 12.38
CA SER A 75 -3.28 1.26 11.97
C SER A 75 -2.68 2.11 13.10
N LEU A 76 -3.10 1.88 14.35
CA LEU A 76 -2.51 2.50 15.54
C LEU A 76 -1.06 2.05 15.77
N LEU A 77 -0.76 0.76 15.55
CA LEU A 77 0.62 0.26 15.64
C LEU A 77 1.53 0.87 14.56
N MET A 78 1.01 1.09 13.35
CA MET A 78 1.75 1.76 12.28
C MET A 78 2.04 3.23 12.65
N ALA A 79 1.06 3.91 13.25
CA ALA A 79 1.24 5.27 13.76
C ALA A 79 2.31 5.33 14.86
N ALA A 80 2.24 4.43 15.83
CA ALA A 80 3.24 4.32 16.88
C ALA A 80 4.64 4.04 16.31
N ALA A 81 4.75 3.18 15.30
CA ALA A 81 6.01 2.87 14.62
C ALA A 81 6.62 4.10 13.92
N MET A 82 5.79 4.92 13.26
CA MET A 82 6.25 6.19 12.65
C MET A 82 6.78 7.16 13.70
N TRP A 83 6.09 7.30 14.84
CA TRP A 83 6.55 8.14 15.96
C TRP A 83 7.83 7.62 16.61
N MET A 84 7.96 6.30 16.80
CA MET A 84 9.20 5.69 17.30
C MET A 84 10.38 5.92 16.36
N PHE A 85 10.15 5.84 15.04
CA PHE A 85 11.18 6.13 14.04
C PHE A 85 11.60 7.62 14.07
N TYR A 86 10.64 8.53 14.18
CA TYR A 86 10.91 9.97 14.34
C TYR A 86 11.71 10.26 15.62
N ALA A 87 11.27 9.75 16.77
CA ALA A 87 11.93 9.95 18.06
C ALA A 87 13.37 9.41 18.06
N THR A 88 13.58 8.25 17.43
CA THR A 88 14.91 7.65 17.24
C THR A 88 15.81 8.53 16.38
N CYS A 89 15.29 9.10 15.30
CA CYS A 89 16.06 9.96 14.40
C CYS A 89 16.39 11.33 15.02
N ARG A 90 15.54 11.82 15.93
CA ARG A 90 15.73 13.08 16.67
C ARG A 90 16.67 12.94 17.88
N SER A 91 16.77 11.76 18.48
CA SER A 91 17.62 11.54 19.65
C SER A 91 19.11 11.64 19.30
N THR A 92 19.82 12.55 19.98
CA THR A 92 21.27 12.72 19.88
C THR A 92 22.04 11.73 20.77
N LYS A 93 21.35 10.94 21.59
CA LYS A 93 21.95 10.12 22.67
C LYS A 93 22.69 8.86 22.20
N SER A 94 22.47 8.38 20.98
CA SER A 94 23.23 7.25 20.44
C SER A 94 23.64 7.53 19.00
N GLY A 95 24.79 7.03 18.54
CA GLY A 95 25.25 7.14 17.14
C GLY A 95 24.40 6.31 16.18
N ASN A 96 23.85 5.18 16.63
CA ASN A 96 23.01 4.28 15.84
C ASN A 96 21.56 4.74 15.69
N ILE A 97 20.87 4.23 14.67
CA ILE A 97 19.43 4.39 14.46
C ILE A 97 18.78 3.08 14.91
N SER A 98 17.88 3.15 15.90
CA SER A 98 17.02 2.01 16.26
C SER A 98 16.15 1.61 15.07
N THR A 99 16.22 0.33 14.69
CA THR A 99 15.43 -0.23 13.59
C THR A 99 14.05 -0.75 14.06
N ALA A 100 13.70 -0.56 15.34
CA ALA A 100 12.48 -1.11 15.93
C ALA A 100 11.20 -0.64 15.21
N GLY A 101 11.08 0.65 14.90
CA GLY A 101 9.95 1.18 14.13
C GLY A 101 9.86 0.54 12.73
N LEU A 102 10.99 0.40 12.04
CA LEU A 102 11.04 -0.24 10.72
C LEU A 102 10.67 -1.74 10.79
N THR A 103 11.03 -2.44 11.87
CA THR A 103 10.62 -3.84 12.04
C THR A 103 9.12 -3.98 12.28
N VAL A 104 8.51 -3.08 13.07
CA VAL A 104 7.05 -3.06 13.27
C VAL A 104 6.34 -2.77 11.95
N CYS A 105 6.77 -1.74 11.20
CA CYS A 105 6.20 -1.45 9.87
C CYS A 105 6.31 -2.64 8.91
N LYS A 106 7.44 -3.38 8.95
CA LYS A 106 7.64 -4.58 8.12
C LYS A 106 6.65 -5.69 8.47
N VAL A 107 6.50 -6.00 9.77
CA VAL A 107 5.59 -7.06 10.23
C VAL A 107 4.14 -6.72 9.87
N LEU A 108 3.72 -5.47 10.09
CA LEU A 108 2.39 -5.01 9.70
C LEU A 108 2.17 -5.11 8.18
N SER A 109 3.19 -4.82 7.37
CA SER A 109 3.13 -4.99 5.91
C SER A 109 2.99 -6.45 5.48
N TYR A 110 3.53 -7.41 6.24
CA TYR A 110 3.26 -8.83 5.98
C TYR A 110 1.83 -9.21 6.32
N ILE A 111 1.30 -8.71 7.44
CA ILE A 111 -0.08 -8.96 7.84
C ILE A 111 -1.05 -8.44 6.77
N THR A 112 -0.82 -7.24 6.23
CA THR A 112 -1.67 -6.69 5.14
C THR A 112 -1.57 -7.52 3.85
N VAL A 113 -0.39 -8.04 3.50
CA VAL A 113 -0.25 -8.95 2.35
C VAL A 113 -1.06 -10.22 2.56
N VAL A 114 -0.99 -10.82 3.74
CA VAL A 114 -1.79 -12.03 4.06
C VAL A 114 -3.29 -11.72 3.95
N GLY A 115 -3.74 -10.57 4.47
CA GLY A 115 -5.12 -10.12 4.34
C GLY A 115 -5.59 -9.97 2.88
N ILE A 116 -4.76 -9.34 2.03
CA ILE A 116 -5.05 -9.20 0.59
C ILE A 116 -5.15 -10.58 -0.08
N CYS A 117 -4.28 -11.52 0.27
CA CYS A 117 -4.32 -12.88 -0.25
C CYS A 117 -5.59 -13.63 0.18
N LEU A 118 -6.02 -13.49 1.43
CA LEU A 118 -7.27 -14.09 1.92
C LEU A 118 -8.49 -13.50 1.21
N LEU A 119 -8.53 -12.18 1.01
CA LEU A 119 -9.59 -11.52 0.26
C LEU A 119 -9.61 -12.00 -1.19
N ALA A 120 -8.45 -12.14 -1.83
CA ALA A 120 -8.35 -12.69 -3.18
C ALA A 120 -8.91 -14.12 -3.27
N LEU A 121 -8.60 -14.97 -2.29
CA LEU A 121 -9.16 -16.33 -2.20
C LEU A 121 -10.68 -16.31 -2.05
N LEU A 122 -11.22 -15.44 -1.18
CA LEU A 122 -12.67 -15.29 -0.99
C LEU A 122 -13.35 -14.82 -2.28
N LEU A 123 -12.77 -13.85 -2.99
CA LEU A 123 -13.28 -13.35 -4.26
C LEU A 123 -13.31 -14.47 -5.32
N VAL A 124 -12.25 -15.27 -5.40
CA VAL A 124 -12.21 -16.43 -6.30
C VAL A 124 -13.25 -17.49 -5.91
N ALA A 125 -13.42 -17.77 -4.62
CA ALA A 125 -14.47 -18.70 -4.16
C ALA A 125 -15.87 -18.19 -4.53
N CYS A 126 -16.13 -16.89 -4.34
CA CYS A 126 -17.38 -16.26 -4.74
C CYS A 126 -17.60 -16.38 -6.25
N PHE A 127 -16.56 -16.17 -7.07
CA PHE A 127 -16.64 -16.37 -8.52
C PHE A 127 -17.02 -17.80 -8.90
N VAL A 128 -16.39 -18.81 -8.28
CA VAL A 128 -16.71 -20.21 -8.54
C VAL A 128 -18.17 -20.53 -8.15
N ILE A 129 -18.63 -20.02 -7.01
CA ILE A 129 -20.03 -20.18 -6.57
C ILE A 129 -20.98 -19.52 -7.57
N LEU A 130 -20.68 -18.31 -8.05
CA LEU A 130 -21.49 -17.62 -9.05
C LEU A 130 -21.52 -18.36 -10.39
N LEU A 131 -20.41 -18.96 -10.83
CA LEU A 131 -20.38 -19.81 -12.02
C LEU A 131 -21.22 -21.07 -11.87
N ILE A 132 -21.18 -21.72 -10.69
CA ILE A 132 -21.99 -22.89 -10.40
C ILE A 132 -23.48 -22.51 -10.34
N ALA A 133 -23.83 -21.40 -9.69
CA ALA A 133 -25.21 -20.90 -9.64
C ALA A 133 -25.72 -20.51 -11.03
N ALA A 134 -24.89 -19.89 -11.86
CA ALA A 134 -25.22 -19.58 -13.25
C ALA A 134 -25.41 -20.85 -14.10
N ALA A 135 -24.56 -21.85 -13.93
CA ALA A 135 -24.69 -23.14 -14.61
C ALA A 135 -25.95 -23.90 -14.15
N ALA A 136 -26.28 -23.85 -12.86
CA ALA A 136 -27.49 -24.47 -12.30
C ALA A 136 -28.78 -23.74 -12.72
N GLY A 137 -28.76 -22.40 -12.77
CA GLY A 137 -29.86 -21.57 -13.27
C GLY A 137 -30.08 -21.70 -14.78
N GLY A 138 -29.03 -21.97 -15.56
CA GLY A 138 -29.14 -22.29 -16.99
C GLY A 138 -29.85 -23.62 -17.28
N VAL A 139 -29.87 -24.56 -16.31
CA VAL A 139 -30.55 -25.86 -16.46
C VAL A 139 -32.04 -25.77 -16.15
N THR A 140 -32.51 -24.80 -15.35
CA THR A 140 -33.92 -24.72 -14.94
C THR A 140 -34.77 -23.81 -15.82
N THR A 141 -34.28 -22.69 -16.33
CA THR A 141 -35.11 -21.79 -17.18
C THR A 141 -35.24 -22.28 -18.62
N ALA A 142 -34.20 -22.91 -19.18
CA ALA A 142 -34.29 -23.51 -20.51
C ALA A 142 -35.18 -24.76 -20.52
N SER A 143 -35.15 -25.57 -19.45
CA SER A 143 -35.90 -26.84 -19.42
C SER A 143 -37.37 -26.70 -18.96
N TYR A 144 -37.73 -25.61 -18.27
CA TYR A 144 -39.11 -25.42 -17.77
C TYR A 144 -40.03 -24.70 -18.78
N TYR A 145 -39.49 -23.82 -19.62
CA TYR A 145 -40.27 -23.07 -20.62
C TYR A 145 -40.24 -23.67 -22.04
N ASP A 146 -39.31 -24.57 -22.36
CA ASP A 146 -39.28 -25.31 -23.63
C ASP A 146 -40.43 -26.34 -23.75
N GLY A 147 -41.05 -26.72 -22.62
CA GLY A 147 -42.18 -27.65 -22.59
C GLY A 147 -43.54 -27.05 -23.02
N TYR A 148 -43.66 -25.73 -23.22
CA TYR A 148 -44.95 -25.07 -23.51
C TYR A 148 -44.93 -24.11 -24.72
N GLY A 149 -43.97 -24.24 -25.64
CA GLY A 149 -44.11 -23.72 -27.01
C GLY A 149 -44.40 -22.23 -27.17
N TYR A 150 -44.01 -21.39 -26.20
CA TYR A 150 -44.06 -19.93 -26.33
C TYR A 150 -42.64 -19.38 -26.39
N ASP A 151 -42.24 -19.04 -27.62
CA ASP A 151 -40.98 -18.38 -27.96
C ASP A 151 -40.95 -16.93 -27.45
N TYR A 152 -40.75 -16.78 -26.14
CA TYR A 152 -40.29 -15.54 -25.49
C TYR A 152 -38.84 -15.69 -24.98
N GLY A 153 -38.13 -16.73 -25.45
CA GLY A 153 -36.86 -17.21 -24.91
C GLY A 153 -35.64 -16.36 -25.22
N TYR A 154 -35.72 -15.44 -26.19
CA TYR A 154 -34.57 -14.66 -26.63
C TYR A 154 -34.23 -13.49 -25.68
N GLY A 155 -35.18 -13.01 -24.87
CA GLY A 155 -34.97 -11.85 -23.98
C GLY A 155 -34.37 -12.20 -22.61
N ALA A 156 -34.84 -13.29 -21.99
CA ALA A 156 -34.44 -13.70 -20.63
C ALA A 156 -33.09 -14.44 -20.60
N ALA A 157 -32.79 -15.23 -21.64
CA ALA A 157 -31.48 -15.88 -21.79
C ALA A 157 -30.38 -14.88 -22.19
N ALA A 158 -30.72 -13.88 -23.00
CA ALA A 158 -29.78 -12.81 -23.38
C ALA A 158 -29.45 -11.86 -22.21
N SER A 159 -30.40 -11.60 -21.30
CA SER A 159 -30.14 -10.78 -20.11
C SER A 159 -29.31 -11.52 -19.06
N ALA A 160 -29.56 -12.81 -18.82
CA ALA A 160 -28.76 -13.60 -17.87
C ALA A 160 -27.31 -13.78 -18.34
N THR A 161 -27.09 -14.05 -19.63
CA THR A 161 -25.74 -14.17 -20.21
C THR A 161 -24.98 -12.85 -20.19
N ALA A 162 -25.65 -11.71 -20.46
CA ALA A 162 -25.05 -10.39 -20.36
C ALA A 162 -24.60 -10.05 -18.92
N VAL A 163 -25.39 -10.39 -17.91
CA VAL A 163 -25.04 -10.17 -16.49
C VAL A 163 -23.83 -11.02 -16.08
N ILE A 164 -23.77 -12.29 -16.49
CA ILE A 164 -22.62 -13.18 -16.19
C ILE A 164 -21.34 -12.64 -16.84
N VAL A 165 -21.40 -12.19 -18.09
CA VAL A 165 -20.25 -11.59 -18.80
C VAL A 165 -19.80 -10.30 -18.11
N LEU A 166 -20.74 -9.43 -17.71
CA LEU A 166 -20.41 -8.19 -17.00
C LEU A 166 -19.75 -8.47 -15.64
N VAL A 167 -20.29 -9.41 -14.85
CA VAL A 167 -19.70 -9.83 -13.58
C VAL A 167 -18.30 -10.42 -13.79
N ALA A 168 -18.11 -11.25 -14.82
CA ALA A 168 -16.80 -11.80 -15.15
C ALA A 168 -15.78 -10.71 -15.49
N VAL A 169 -16.16 -9.70 -16.29
CA VAL A 169 -15.29 -8.55 -16.62
C VAL A 169 -14.93 -7.75 -15.36
N VAL A 170 -15.91 -7.44 -14.50
CA VAL A 170 -15.69 -6.73 -13.23
C VAL A 170 -14.71 -7.49 -12.34
N LEU A 171 -14.84 -8.82 -12.27
CA LEU A 171 -13.95 -9.65 -11.45
C LEU A 171 -12.53 -9.74 -12.01
N VAL A 172 -12.36 -9.82 -13.33
CA VAL A 172 -11.01 -9.77 -13.94
C VAL A 172 -10.32 -8.45 -13.62
N VAL A 173 -11.05 -7.33 -13.69
CA VAL A 173 -10.54 -6.01 -13.29
C VAL A 173 -10.21 -6.00 -11.79
N ALA A 174 -11.07 -6.54 -10.93
CA ALA A 174 -10.82 -6.62 -9.49
C ALA A 174 -9.55 -7.44 -9.17
N VAL A 175 -9.35 -8.58 -9.81
CA VAL A 175 -8.15 -9.41 -9.65
C VAL A 175 -6.90 -8.66 -10.11
N ALA A 176 -6.96 -7.96 -11.24
CA ALA A 176 -5.83 -7.15 -11.73
C ALA A 176 -5.43 -6.05 -10.72
N LEU A 177 -6.42 -5.39 -10.10
CA LEU A 177 -6.18 -4.40 -9.05
C LEU A 177 -5.57 -5.03 -7.79
N LEU A 178 -6.01 -6.23 -7.39
CA LEU A 178 -5.42 -6.94 -6.24
C LEU A 178 -3.96 -7.32 -6.50
N VAL A 179 -3.61 -7.78 -7.70
CA VAL A 179 -2.22 -8.07 -8.08
C VAL A 179 -1.37 -6.80 -8.00
N LEU A 180 -1.88 -5.67 -8.51
CA LEU A 180 -1.19 -4.38 -8.44
C LEU A 180 -0.93 -3.95 -6.98
N LEU A 181 -1.92 -4.09 -6.09
CA LEU A 181 -1.79 -3.80 -4.66
C LEU A 181 -0.77 -4.74 -3.98
N LEU A 182 -0.73 -6.01 -4.37
CA LEU A 182 0.24 -6.97 -3.84
C LEU A 182 1.67 -6.59 -4.25
N VAL A 183 1.91 -6.27 -5.52
CA VAL A 183 3.22 -5.81 -6.00
C VAL A 183 3.69 -4.56 -5.26
N TYR A 184 2.77 -3.65 -4.95
CA TYR A 184 3.06 -2.47 -4.11
C TYR A 184 3.50 -2.83 -2.70
N GLN A 185 2.76 -3.68 -2.00
CA GLN A 185 3.14 -4.07 -0.64
C GLN A 185 4.48 -4.81 -0.59
N LEU A 186 4.77 -5.63 -1.61
CA LEU A 186 6.10 -6.24 -1.76
C LEU A 186 7.20 -5.18 -1.99
N ALA A 187 6.91 -4.12 -2.74
CA ALA A 187 7.85 -3.01 -2.92
C ALA A 187 8.11 -2.26 -1.61
N VAL A 188 7.09 -2.04 -0.77
CA VAL A 188 7.21 -1.47 0.58
C VAL A 188 8.10 -2.34 1.47
N ILE A 189 7.86 -3.65 1.52
CA ILE A 189 8.67 -4.57 2.34
C ILE A 189 10.15 -4.56 1.88
N ARG A 190 10.38 -4.55 0.57
CA ARG A 190 11.74 -4.47 0.00
C ARG A 190 12.44 -3.17 0.36
N THR A 191 11.75 -2.03 0.35
CA THR A 191 12.36 -0.75 0.75
C THR A 191 12.66 -0.67 2.22
N ILE A 192 11.75 -1.14 3.09
CA ILE A 192 12.00 -1.19 4.53
C ILE A 192 13.23 -2.04 4.85
N ASN A 193 13.39 -3.20 4.19
CA ASN A 193 14.57 -4.05 4.36
C ASN A 193 15.86 -3.35 3.92
N ARG A 194 15.85 -2.60 2.83
CA ARG A 194 17.01 -1.84 2.33
C ARG A 194 17.40 -0.68 3.24
N VAL A 195 16.41 0.08 3.72
CA VAL A 195 16.64 1.18 4.68
C VAL A 195 17.16 0.63 6.01
N LYS A 196 16.61 -0.50 6.48
CA LYS A 196 17.08 -1.20 7.68
C LYS A 196 18.53 -1.69 7.51
N ALA A 197 18.85 -2.33 6.39
CA ALA A 197 20.21 -2.79 6.09
C ALA A 197 21.18 -1.61 6.09
N SER A 198 20.86 -0.52 5.39
CA SER A 198 21.68 0.70 5.36
C SER A 198 21.86 1.33 6.74
N ALA A 199 20.85 1.26 7.62
CA ALA A 199 20.92 1.77 8.98
C ALA A 199 21.80 0.91 9.91
N LEU A 200 21.94 -0.39 9.62
CA LEU A 200 22.74 -1.34 10.40
C LEU A 200 24.20 -1.40 9.94
N THR A 201 24.43 -1.43 8.63
CA THR A 201 25.77 -1.58 8.05
C THR A 201 26.48 -0.26 7.80
N GLY A 202 25.75 0.86 7.84
CA GLY A 202 26.29 2.19 7.51
C GLY A 202 26.62 2.39 6.03
N THR A 203 26.44 1.38 5.19
CA THR A 203 26.68 1.44 3.75
C THR A 203 25.50 2.10 3.04
N PRO A 204 25.71 3.13 2.20
CA PRO A 204 24.62 3.78 1.48
C PRO A 204 24.02 2.85 0.40
N ASP A 205 22.72 2.55 0.48
CA ASP A 205 21.97 1.86 -0.58
C ASP A 205 20.96 2.81 -1.23
N ASN A 206 21.09 3.01 -2.54
CA ASN A 206 20.25 3.89 -3.34
C ASN A 206 19.12 3.15 -4.09
N ARG A 207 18.99 1.83 -3.91
CA ARG A 207 18.03 1.02 -4.67
C ARG A 207 16.62 1.19 -4.09
N VAL A 208 16.04 2.38 -4.19
CA VAL A 208 14.60 2.58 -3.94
C VAL A 208 13.86 2.38 -5.27
N PRO A 209 12.90 1.44 -5.36
CA PRO A 209 12.13 1.19 -6.57
C PRO A 209 11.31 2.43 -6.93
N ARG A 210 11.52 2.97 -8.14
CA ARG A 210 10.75 4.13 -8.67
C ARG A 210 9.26 3.85 -8.72
N PHE A 211 8.90 2.59 -8.97
CA PHE A 211 7.52 2.10 -8.93
C PHE A 211 6.83 2.44 -7.61
N LEU A 212 7.49 2.23 -6.46
CA LEU A 212 6.89 2.51 -5.16
C LEU A 212 6.58 4.00 -5.00
N THR A 213 7.53 4.87 -5.35
CA THR A 213 7.35 6.32 -5.25
C THR A 213 6.24 6.80 -6.17
N GLY A 214 6.21 6.33 -7.42
CA GLY A 214 5.13 6.66 -8.36
C GLY A 214 3.77 6.19 -7.88
N MET A 215 3.68 4.97 -7.35
CA MET A 215 2.42 4.41 -6.89
C MET A 215 1.90 5.11 -5.63
N LEU A 216 2.77 5.55 -4.72
CA LEU A 216 2.39 6.40 -3.58
C LEU A 216 1.76 7.74 -4.04
N PHE A 217 2.29 8.37 -5.10
CA PHE A 217 1.68 9.56 -5.68
C PHE A 217 0.31 9.25 -6.30
N VAL A 218 0.20 8.16 -7.07
CA VAL A 218 -1.07 7.75 -7.70
C VAL A 218 -2.13 7.44 -6.65
N LEU A 219 -1.81 6.63 -5.64
CA LEU A 219 -2.70 6.32 -4.53
C LEU A 219 -3.06 7.57 -3.71
N GLY A 220 -2.10 8.47 -3.48
CA GLY A 220 -2.35 9.74 -2.81
C GLY A 220 -3.31 10.64 -3.58
N VAL A 221 -3.13 10.79 -4.91
CA VAL A 221 -4.01 11.63 -5.74
C VAL A 221 -5.40 11.00 -5.88
N LEU A 222 -5.49 9.70 -6.16
CA LEU A 222 -6.77 9.00 -6.26
C LEU A 222 -7.51 9.00 -4.90
N GLY A 223 -6.79 8.76 -3.80
CA GLY A 223 -7.33 8.84 -2.45
C GLY A 223 -7.77 10.27 -2.09
N GLY A 224 -7.05 11.29 -2.56
CA GLY A 224 -7.43 12.69 -2.39
C GLY A 224 -8.70 13.06 -3.16
N LEU A 225 -8.83 12.62 -4.42
CA LEU A 225 -10.05 12.79 -5.21
C LEU A 225 -11.23 12.05 -4.59
N GLY A 226 -11.01 10.81 -4.13
CA GLY A 226 -12.01 10.04 -3.38
C GLY A 226 -12.42 10.75 -2.09
N GLY A 227 -11.47 11.28 -1.33
CA GLY A 227 -11.74 12.04 -0.11
C GLY A 227 -12.50 13.34 -0.34
N LEU A 228 -12.25 14.03 -1.47
CA LEU A 228 -13.05 15.20 -1.87
C LEU A 228 -14.49 14.82 -2.21
N ALA A 229 -14.70 13.69 -2.89
CA ALA A 229 -16.05 13.18 -3.13
C ALA A 229 -16.74 12.78 -1.82
N SER A 230 -16.02 12.10 -0.91
CA SER A 230 -16.53 11.69 0.39
C SER A 230 -16.84 12.85 1.34
N LEU A 231 -16.26 14.04 1.15
CA LEU A 231 -16.62 15.23 1.94
C LEU A 231 -18.09 15.61 1.78
N PHE A 232 -18.70 15.34 0.62
CA PHE A 232 -20.11 15.65 0.36
C PHE A 232 -21.08 14.67 1.03
N THR A 233 -20.65 13.43 1.25
CA THR A 233 -21.51 12.37 1.81
C THR A 233 -21.24 12.11 3.29
N SER A 234 -20.00 12.29 3.73
CA SER A 234 -19.56 12.00 5.10
C SER A 234 -18.28 12.81 5.42
N PRO A 235 -18.41 14.02 6.01
CA PRO A 235 -17.31 14.97 6.12
C PRO A 235 -16.12 14.44 6.92
N VAL A 236 -16.37 13.66 7.97
CA VAL A 236 -15.32 13.04 8.80
C VAL A 236 -14.50 12.02 8.00
N SER A 237 -15.17 11.17 7.21
CA SER A 237 -14.52 10.20 6.33
C SER A 237 -13.68 10.88 5.24
N GLY A 238 -14.21 11.96 4.66
CA GLY A 238 -13.52 12.74 3.63
C GLY A 238 -12.25 13.40 4.15
N LEU A 239 -12.29 13.97 5.36
CA LEU A 239 -11.10 14.51 6.01
C LEU A 239 -10.06 13.43 6.34
N ALA A 240 -10.49 12.25 6.79
CA ALA A 240 -9.59 11.12 7.03
C ALA A 240 -8.88 10.67 5.73
N ALA A 241 -9.64 10.57 4.63
CA ALA A 241 -9.11 10.23 3.31
C ALA A 241 -8.12 11.29 2.80
N LEU A 242 -8.42 12.58 2.96
CA LEU A 242 -7.51 13.67 2.58
C LEU A 242 -6.22 13.68 3.40
N ALA A 243 -6.31 13.45 4.71
CA ALA A 243 -5.14 13.37 5.58
C ALA A 243 -4.24 12.17 5.20
N SER A 244 -4.83 11.01 4.90
CA SER A 244 -4.06 9.84 4.45
C SER A 244 -3.43 10.05 3.06
N ALA A 245 -4.15 10.69 2.13
CA ALA A 245 -3.64 11.08 0.82
C ALA A 245 -2.42 12.01 0.93
N ALA A 246 -2.52 13.07 1.75
CA ALA A 246 -1.41 13.98 1.99
C ALA A 246 -0.21 13.26 2.63
N CYS A 247 -0.45 12.33 3.56
CA CYS A 247 0.60 11.49 4.14
C CYS A 247 1.33 10.66 3.07
N MET A 248 0.61 9.98 2.17
CA MET A 248 1.22 9.17 1.11
C MET A 248 2.12 10.01 0.19
N ILE A 249 1.69 11.23 -0.15
CA ILE A 249 2.48 12.18 -0.95
C ILE A 249 3.76 12.59 -0.22
N LEU A 250 3.66 12.93 1.07
CA LEU A 250 4.83 13.29 1.87
C LEU A 250 5.81 12.12 2.05
N LEU A 251 5.31 10.90 2.22
CA LEU A 251 6.15 9.69 2.26
C LEU A 251 6.85 9.44 0.92
N ALA A 252 6.17 9.68 -0.22
CA ALA A 252 6.79 9.60 -1.53
C ALA A 252 7.94 10.61 -1.68
N LEU A 253 7.74 11.86 -1.24
CA LEU A 253 8.77 12.90 -1.25
C LEU A 253 9.94 12.57 -0.31
N CYS A 254 9.67 12.02 0.88
CA CYS A 254 10.70 11.56 1.81
C CYS A 254 11.55 10.44 1.20
N LEU A 255 10.95 9.46 0.54
CA LEU A 255 11.66 8.39 -0.16
C LEU A 255 12.49 8.93 -1.35
N GLY A 256 11.97 9.92 -2.08
CA GLY A 256 12.71 10.61 -3.13
C GLY A 256 13.94 11.35 -2.60
N ARG A 257 13.80 12.08 -1.49
CA ARG A 257 14.93 12.74 -0.81
C ARG A 257 15.94 11.75 -0.26
N TYR A 258 15.49 10.64 0.33
CA TYR A 258 16.36 9.57 0.80
C TYR A 258 17.23 9.03 -0.33
N ARG A 259 16.61 8.72 -1.48
CA ARG A 259 17.31 8.26 -2.68
C ARG A 259 18.37 9.27 -3.13
N ASN A 260 18.03 10.56 -3.24
CA ASN A 260 18.98 11.58 -3.69
C ASN A 260 20.17 11.71 -2.74
N LEU A 261 19.93 11.68 -1.42
CA LEU A 261 21.00 11.72 -0.42
C LEU A 261 21.89 10.47 -0.45
N MET A 262 21.32 9.28 -0.62
CA MET A 262 22.11 8.05 -0.75
C MET A 262 22.88 8.00 -2.08
N THR A 263 22.33 8.56 -3.16
CA THR A 263 23.02 8.71 -4.45
C THR A 263 24.25 9.59 -4.31
N MET A 264 24.14 10.73 -3.61
CA MET A 264 25.24 11.67 -3.39
C MET A 264 26.39 11.05 -2.58
N LEU A 265 26.09 10.10 -1.68
CA LEU A 265 27.11 9.39 -0.91
C LEU A 265 27.79 8.29 -1.72
N LEU A 266 27.05 7.63 -2.62
CA LEU A 266 27.57 6.58 -3.48
C LEU A 266 28.35 7.14 -4.69
N PHE A 267 27.94 8.30 -5.17
CA PHE A 267 28.53 9.03 -6.29
C PHE A 267 28.69 10.51 -5.89
N PRO A 268 29.75 10.87 -5.13
CA PRO A 268 30.00 12.27 -4.82
C PRO A 268 30.14 13.06 -6.13
N PRO A 269 29.56 14.26 -6.25
CA PRO A 269 29.74 15.08 -7.43
C PRO A 269 31.24 15.37 -7.59
N VAL A 270 31.87 14.77 -8.59
CA VAL A 270 33.18 15.21 -9.07
C VAL A 270 33.04 16.68 -9.41
N GLN A 271 33.77 17.53 -8.70
CA GLN A 271 33.86 18.94 -9.06
C GLN A 271 34.26 19.00 -10.54
N PRO A 272 33.59 19.81 -11.38
CA PRO A 272 34.08 20.03 -12.72
C PRO A 272 35.50 20.58 -12.58
N VAL A 273 36.51 19.81 -12.98
CA VAL A 273 37.82 20.38 -13.26
C VAL A 273 37.58 21.29 -14.46
N TYR A 274 37.36 22.58 -14.19
CA TYR A 274 37.40 23.57 -15.24
C TYR A 274 38.79 23.47 -15.88
N PRO A 275 38.91 23.29 -17.21
CA PRO A 275 40.20 23.37 -17.90
C PRO A 275 40.71 24.81 -17.80
N GLY A 276 41.33 25.13 -16.67
CA GLY A 276 41.73 26.47 -16.27
C GLY A 276 43.24 26.53 -16.06
N GLY A 277 43.96 26.77 -17.15
CA GLY A 277 45.33 27.31 -17.13
C GLY A 277 46.46 26.30 -16.92
N PRO A 278 47.70 26.67 -17.27
CA PRO A 278 48.83 25.75 -17.41
C PRO A 278 49.20 25.07 -16.09
N VAL A 279 49.26 23.74 -16.12
CA VAL A 279 49.77 22.91 -15.03
C VAL A 279 51.27 23.17 -14.81
N PRO A 280 51.74 23.45 -13.58
CA PRO A 280 53.16 23.38 -13.25
C PRO A 280 53.67 21.92 -13.38
N PRO A 281 54.93 21.68 -13.79
CA PRO A 281 55.40 20.34 -14.13
C PRO A 281 55.38 19.41 -12.93
N TYR A 282 54.70 18.28 -13.07
CA TYR A 282 54.72 17.16 -12.13
C TYR A 282 56.15 16.59 -12.06
N GLN A 283 56.88 16.84 -10.95
CA GLN A 283 58.02 16.01 -10.58
C GLN A 283 57.48 14.68 -10.02
N GLY A 284 57.86 13.60 -10.69
CA GLY A 284 57.28 12.28 -10.53
C GLY A 284 57.39 11.73 -9.11
N THR A 285 56.24 11.32 -8.58
CA THR A 285 56.16 10.21 -7.63
C THR A 285 55.04 9.27 -8.09
N PRO A 286 55.33 8.00 -8.40
CA PRO A 286 54.32 7.06 -8.85
C PRO A 286 53.37 6.68 -7.69
N PRO A 287 52.11 6.31 -7.98
CA PRO A 287 51.09 6.02 -6.97
C PRO A 287 51.47 4.79 -6.14
N GLN A 288 51.61 4.96 -4.82
CA GLN A 288 51.80 3.85 -3.89
C GLN A 288 50.48 3.07 -3.72
N GLN A 289 50.45 1.84 -4.27
CA GLN A 289 49.45 0.83 -3.95
C GLN A 289 49.74 0.18 -2.57
N PRO A 290 48.72 -0.09 -1.73
CA PRO A 290 48.94 -0.73 -0.43
C PRO A 290 49.14 -2.26 -0.54
N GLY A 291 50.34 -2.71 -0.15
CA GLY A 291 50.61 -3.93 0.64
C GLY A 291 50.48 -5.32 0.00
N GLY A 292 51.63 -5.97 -0.27
CA GLY A 292 51.79 -7.41 -0.46
C GLY A 292 53.23 -7.88 -0.12
N PRO A 293 53.47 -9.11 0.37
CA PRO A 293 54.67 -9.46 1.15
C PRO A 293 55.87 -10.01 0.36
N TYR A 294 57.08 -9.65 0.85
CA TYR A 294 58.39 -10.35 0.77
C TYR A 294 58.96 -10.79 -0.61
N ASN A 295 60.21 -10.38 -0.92
CA ASN A 295 61.39 -11.28 -0.96
C ASN A 295 62.67 -10.55 -1.45
N GLY A 296 63.71 -10.53 -0.58
CA GLY A 296 65.13 -10.78 -0.90
C GLY A 296 65.93 -9.91 -1.88
N GLY A 297 67.01 -9.29 -1.39
CA GLY A 297 68.20 -8.99 -2.20
C GLY A 297 68.99 -7.74 -1.80
N THR A 298 70.16 -7.91 -1.18
CA THR A 298 71.14 -6.87 -0.81
C THR A 298 71.84 -6.22 -2.02
N PRO A 299 72.29 -4.95 -1.92
CA PRO A 299 72.95 -4.21 -3.00
C PRO A 299 74.44 -4.53 -3.14
N GLN A 300 74.95 -4.51 -4.39
CA GLN A 300 76.36 -4.24 -4.71
C GLN A 300 76.49 -2.80 -5.17
#